data_AF-A0A9X1KX99-F1
#
_entry.id   AF-A0A9X1KX99-F1
#
_cell.length_a   1.000
_cell.length_b   1.000
_cell.length_c   1.000
_cell.angle_alpha   90.00
_cell.angle_beta   90.00
_cell.angle_gamma   90.00
#
_symmetry.space_group_name_H-M   'P 1'
#
loop_
_entity.id
_entity.type
_entity.pdbx_description
1 polymer ?
#
loop_
_entity_poly.entity_id
_entity_poly.type
_entity_poly.pdbx_seq_one_letter_code
_entity_poly.pdbx_strand_id
1 'polypeptide(L)'
;MPKVLTNRKEIDFLLNDLPVMPLPTEVLMVKPNHFSVDYVINPHMEGNVGKVDTAKAMREWEAVKEAFASTGLRVNTIDDQPGMPDMVFCANQSLPYKNPQGDREVVMSIMHSEHRKPEVPYIEEWYLSQGYTVHHPGYKVIRDFEGMGDAIWHPGRRLLWGGYGFRSCLPAMPRAPTGRTYSSREGVLTPIRCSGMRALISSSLRRKSF
;
A
#
# COMPACT_ATOMS: atom_id res chain seq x y z
N MET A 1 10.61 -9.42 17.41
CA MET A 1 9.90 -10.09 16.30
C MET A 1 8.59 -9.34 16.01
N PRO A 2 8.15 -9.22 14.74
CA PRO A 2 6.99 -8.40 14.37
C PRO A 2 5.63 -9.03 14.74
N LYS A 3 5.07 -8.75 15.92
CA LYS A 3 3.76 -9.32 16.33
C LYS A 3 2.61 -8.63 15.58
N VAL A 4 1.64 -9.42 15.11
CA VAL A 4 0.31 -8.95 14.69
C VAL A 4 -0.55 -8.86 15.93
N LEU A 5 -1.12 -7.69 16.23
CA LEU A 5 -2.09 -7.55 17.32
C LEU A 5 -3.47 -7.33 16.73
N THR A 6 -4.48 -8.07 17.19
CA THR A 6 -5.87 -7.91 16.73
C THR A 6 -6.80 -7.33 17.81
N ASN A 7 -6.29 -7.15 19.03
CA ASN A 7 -7.02 -6.59 20.17
C ASN A 7 -6.17 -5.56 20.92
N ARG A 8 -6.81 -4.49 21.42
CA ARG A 8 -6.17 -3.48 22.28
C ARG A 8 -5.45 -4.08 23.49
N LYS A 9 -5.98 -5.16 24.09
CA LYS A 9 -5.38 -5.84 25.25
C LYS A 9 -4.03 -6.49 24.93
N GLU A 10 -3.72 -6.70 23.66
CA GLU A 10 -2.45 -7.31 23.23
C GLU A 10 -1.33 -6.28 23.07
N ILE A 11 -1.63 -4.99 23.17
CA ILE A 11 -0.67 -3.89 23.14
C ILE A 11 0.10 -3.89 24.46
N ASP A 12 1.37 -4.26 24.37
CA ASP A 12 2.31 -4.41 25.49
C ASP A 12 3.48 -3.41 25.44
N PHE A 13 3.34 -2.34 24.64
CA PHE A 13 4.37 -1.33 24.43
C PHE A 13 3.78 0.08 24.46
N LEU A 14 4.63 1.07 24.75
CA LEU A 14 4.35 2.48 24.50
C LEU A 14 4.83 2.85 23.10
N LEU A 15 4.21 3.88 22.51
CA LEU A 15 4.59 4.35 21.18
C LEU A 15 6.06 4.80 21.09
N ASN A 16 6.60 5.33 22.18
CA ASN A 16 7.99 5.77 22.27
C ASN A 16 9.00 4.62 22.37
N ASP A 17 8.53 3.39 22.66
CA ASP A 17 9.38 2.21 22.70
C ASP A 17 9.65 1.65 21.30
N LEU A 18 8.89 2.11 20.30
CA LEU A 18 9.02 1.63 18.93
C LEU A 18 10.12 2.36 18.18
N PRO A 19 10.89 1.66 17.31
CA PRO A 19 11.93 2.31 16.53
C PRO A 19 11.37 3.41 15.63
N VAL A 20 12.20 4.40 15.35
CA VAL A 20 11.84 5.53 14.47
C VAL A 20 11.68 5.04 13.03
N MET A 21 10.63 5.54 12.39
CA MET A 21 10.46 5.52 10.94
C MET A 21 10.53 6.98 10.47
N PRO A 22 11.49 7.37 9.61
CA PRO A 22 11.56 8.74 9.10
C PRO A 22 10.23 9.17 8.47
N LEU A 23 9.85 10.43 8.68
CA LEU A 23 8.70 11.00 7.99
C LEU A 23 8.93 10.99 6.47
N PRO A 24 7.87 10.82 5.66
CA PRO A 24 7.99 10.91 4.21
C PRO A 24 8.44 12.31 3.80
N THR A 25 9.35 12.38 2.82
CA THR A 25 9.80 13.62 2.19
C THR A 25 9.33 13.72 0.73
N GLU A 26 8.62 12.70 0.26
CA GLU A 26 8.28 12.48 -1.14
C GLU A 26 6.91 11.81 -1.24
N VAL A 27 6.21 12.09 -2.34
CA VAL A 27 4.95 11.43 -2.70
C VAL A 27 5.01 11.05 -4.18
N LEU A 28 4.38 9.93 -4.53
CA LEU A 28 4.12 9.53 -5.91
C LEU A 28 2.66 9.83 -6.24
N MET A 29 2.41 10.40 -7.41
CA MET A 29 1.09 10.58 -7.98
C MET A 29 1.09 10.06 -9.43
N VAL A 30 -0.06 9.55 -9.89
CA VAL A 30 -0.27 9.14 -11.28
C VAL A 30 -1.23 10.14 -11.93
N LYS A 31 -0.87 10.67 -13.11
CA LYS A 31 -1.70 11.64 -13.83
C LYS A 31 -3.00 11.00 -14.33
N PRO A 32 -4.13 11.72 -14.38
CA PRO A 32 -5.42 11.17 -14.79
C PRO A 32 -5.70 11.37 -16.30
N ASN A 33 -4.76 11.05 -17.21
CA ASN A 33 -4.98 11.30 -18.65
C ASN A 33 -6.05 10.37 -19.25
N HIS A 34 -6.20 9.18 -18.68
CA HIS A 34 -7.10 8.10 -19.05
C HIS A 34 -8.05 7.73 -17.90
N PHE A 35 -8.18 8.59 -16.89
CA PHE A 35 -9.11 8.36 -15.79
C PHE A 35 -10.56 8.37 -16.25
N SER A 36 -11.29 7.32 -15.91
CA SER A 36 -12.71 7.14 -16.19
C SER A 36 -13.33 6.21 -15.14
N VAL A 37 -14.66 6.09 -15.15
CA VAL A 37 -15.35 5.02 -14.42
C VAL A 37 -15.90 4.07 -15.47
N ASP A 38 -15.20 2.95 -15.68
CA ASP A 38 -15.53 1.96 -16.72
C ASP A 38 -16.24 0.72 -16.17
N TYR A 39 -16.12 0.49 -14.86
CA TYR A 39 -16.66 -0.66 -14.15
C TYR A 39 -17.00 -0.28 -12.70
N VAL A 40 -17.70 -1.18 -11.98
CA VAL A 40 -18.14 -0.95 -10.60
C VAL A 40 -17.49 -1.99 -9.69
N ILE A 41 -16.43 -1.59 -8.96
CA ILE A 41 -15.73 -2.43 -7.97
C ILE A 41 -15.86 -1.91 -6.53
N ASN A 42 -16.59 -0.82 -6.35
CA ASN A 42 -17.00 -0.25 -5.07
C ASN A 42 -18.34 0.51 -5.23
N PRO A 43 -19.09 0.76 -4.15
CA PRO A 43 -20.41 1.40 -4.21
C PRO A 43 -20.43 2.82 -4.81
N HIS A 44 -19.30 3.54 -4.81
CA HIS A 44 -19.24 4.93 -5.27
C HIS A 44 -19.10 5.04 -6.79
N MET A 45 -18.72 3.94 -7.43
CA MET A 45 -18.74 3.84 -8.89
C MET A 45 -20.16 3.63 -9.44
N GLU A 46 -21.10 3.18 -8.61
CA GLU A 46 -22.46 2.90 -9.05
C GLU A 46 -23.16 4.18 -9.54
N GLY A 47 -23.69 4.14 -10.76
CA GLY A 47 -24.32 5.29 -11.40
C GLY A 47 -23.36 6.34 -11.97
N ASN A 48 -22.04 6.14 -11.87
CA ASN A 48 -21.02 7.08 -12.38
C ASN A 48 -20.31 6.61 -13.68
N VAL A 49 -20.67 5.42 -14.18
CA VAL A 49 -20.07 4.85 -15.40
C VAL A 49 -20.21 5.81 -16.59
N GLY A 50 -19.09 6.13 -17.24
CA GLY A 50 -19.05 7.04 -18.39
C GLY A 50 -19.31 8.52 -18.10
N LYS A 51 -19.35 8.95 -16.83
CA LYS A 51 -19.69 10.34 -16.44
C LYS A 51 -18.50 11.22 -16.05
N VAL A 52 -17.27 10.74 -16.21
CA VAL A 52 -16.08 11.49 -15.81
C VAL A 52 -15.81 12.65 -16.78
N ASP A 53 -15.74 13.87 -16.24
CA ASP A 53 -15.18 15.03 -16.92
C ASP A 53 -13.65 15.03 -16.74
N THR A 54 -12.93 14.63 -17.78
CA THR A 54 -11.46 14.49 -17.76
C THR A 54 -10.73 15.81 -17.55
N ALA A 55 -11.27 16.92 -18.09
CA ALA A 55 -10.69 18.24 -17.91
C ALA A 55 -10.85 18.71 -16.45
N LYS A 56 -12.00 18.43 -15.83
CA LYS A 56 -12.21 18.67 -14.40
C LYS A 56 -11.31 17.79 -13.54
N ALA A 57 -11.21 16.49 -13.85
CA ALA A 57 -10.35 15.56 -13.11
C ALA A 57 -8.88 16.00 -13.12
N MET A 58 -8.36 16.45 -14.27
CA MET A 58 -6.99 16.99 -14.36
C MET A 58 -6.80 18.24 -13.51
N ARG A 59 -7.76 19.18 -13.51
CA ARG A 59 -7.69 20.39 -12.66
C ARG A 59 -7.70 20.05 -11.18
N GLU A 60 -8.55 19.11 -10.76
CA GLU A 60 -8.63 18.65 -9.36
C GLU A 60 -7.36 17.91 -8.95
N TRP A 61 -6.77 17.11 -9.84
CA TRP A 61 -5.51 16.42 -9.61
C TRP A 61 -4.34 17.39 -9.44
N GLU A 62 -4.23 18.43 -10.29
CA GLU A 62 -3.18 19.45 -10.14
C GLU A 62 -3.32 20.20 -8.81
N ALA A 63 -4.54 20.51 -8.37
CA ALA A 63 -4.77 21.12 -7.06
C ALA A 63 -4.28 20.25 -5.89
N VAL A 64 -4.45 18.92 -5.97
CA VAL A 64 -3.90 17.98 -4.97
C VAL A 64 -2.38 17.94 -5.02
N LYS A 65 -1.79 17.93 -6.22
CA LYS A 65 -0.33 17.96 -6.41
C LYS A 65 0.29 19.23 -5.85
N GLU A 66 -0.32 20.39 -6.10
CA GLU A 66 0.08 21.67 -5.52
C GLU A 66 -0.04 21.66 -3.98
N ALA A 67 -1.11 21.09 -3.44
CA ALA A 67 -1.29 20.95 -2.00
C ALA A 67 -0.14 20.13 -1.37
N PHE A 68 0.24 18.98 -1.96
CA PHE A 68 1.39 18.23 -1.48
C PHE A 68 2.71 19.02 -1.60
N ALA A 69 2.95 19.66 -2.74
CA ALA A 69 4.16 20.46 -2.95
C ALA A 69 4.28 21.60 -1.92
N SER A 70 3.16 22.24 -1.56
CA SER A 70 3.13 23.33 -0.57
C SER A 70 3.59 22.91 0.84
N THR A 71 3.55 21.61 1.15
CA THR A 71 4.05 21.06 2.42
C THR A 71 5.57 20.85 2.43
N GLY A 72 6.25 21.09 1.31
CA GLY A 72 7.69 20.83 1.13
C GLY A 72 8.02 19.40 0.68
N LEU A 73 7.01 18.56 0.39
CA LEU A 73 7.22 17.23 -0.18
C LEU A 73 7.64 17.33 -1.65
N ARG A 74 8.60 16.51 -2.07
CA ARG A 74 8.87 16.32 -3.50
C ARG A 74 7.76 15.47 -4.11
N VAL A 75 7.00 16.05 -5.03
CA VAL A 75 5.96 15.32 -5.79
C VAL A 75 6.60 14.70 -7.03
N ASN A 76 6.59 13.37 -7.09
CA ASN A 76 6.97 12.62 -8.29
C ASN A 76 5.69 12.24 -9.04
N THR A 77 5.71 12.31 -10.36
CA THR A 77 4.55 12.01 -11.19
C THR A 77 4.92 11.04 -12.30
N ILE A 78 4.05 10.09 -12.57
CA ILE A 78 4.09 9.25 -13.78
C ILE A 78 2.78 9.38 -14.55
N ASP A 79 2.80 9.03 -15.83
CA ASP A 79 1.60 8.96 -16.63
C ASP A 79 0.84 7.65 -16.34
N ASP A 80 -0.48 7.71 -16.39
CA ASP A 80 -1.33 6.52 -16.37
C ASP A 80 -1.28 5.75 -17.69
N GLN A 81 -1.99 4.63 -17.75
CA GLN A 81 -2.02 3.76 -18.91
C GLN A 81 -3.44 3.65 -19.48
N PRO A 82 -3.60 3.64 -20.82
CA PRO A 82 -4.88 3.38 -21.45
C PRO A 82 -5.50 2.07 -20.94
N GLY A 83 -6.79 2.09 -20.63
CA GLY A 83 -7.52 0.93 -20.11
C GLY A 83 -7.24 0.59 -18.64
N MET A 84 -6.49 1.44 -17.92
CA MET A 84 -6.21 1.29 -16.49
C MET A 84 -6.66 2.53 -15.71
N PRO A 85 -7.97 2.85 -15.72
CA PRO A 85 -8.46 4.12 -15.19
C PRO A 85 -8.15 4.30 -13.70
N ASP A 86 -8.15 3.23 -12.91
CA ASP A 86 -7.90 3.27 -11.47
C ASP A 86 -6.41 3.39 -11.10
N MET A 87 -5.49 3.45 -12.08
CA MET A 87 -4.05 3.62 -11.82
C MET A 87 -3.74 4.92 -11.08
N VAL A 88 -4.60 5.95 -11.23
CA VAL A 88 -4.53 7.22 -10.50
C VAL A 88 -4.55 7.05 -8.98
N PHE A 89 -5.16 5.96 -8.49
CA PHE A 89 -5.18 5.59 -7.08
C PHE A 89 -3.93 4.79 -6.71
N CYS A 90 -2.75 5.40 -6.93
CA CYS A 90 -1.43 4.76 -6.86
C CYS A 90 -1.00 4.31 -5.44
N ALA A 91 -1.78 4.66 -4.42
CA ALA A 91 -1.59 4.21 -3.04
C ALA A 91 -1.86 2.70 -2.88
N ASN A 92 -2.69 2.10 -3.76
CA ASN A 92 -3.10 0.70 -3.58
C ASN A 92 -2.09 -0.31 -4.10
N GLN A 93 -1.17 0.06 -4.97
CA GLN A 93 -0.30 -0.85 -5.71
C GLN A 93 1.00 -1.13 -4.96
N SER A 94 1.30 -0.40 -3.89
CA SER A 94 2.57 -0.54 -3.17
C SER A 94 2.51 -0.10 -1.70
N LEU A 95 3.44 -0.61 -0.91
CA LEU A 95 3.76 -0.16 0.45
C LEU A 95 5.27 0.15 0.55
N PRO A 96 5.69 1.39 0.30
CA PRO A 96 7.08 1.81 0.47
C PRO A 96 7.46 1.99 1.95
N TYR A 97 8.73 1.77 2.26
CA TYR A 97 9.31 2.05 3.57
C TYR A 97 10.83 2.24 3.47
N LYS A 98 11.44 2.67 4.58
CA LYS A 98 12.88 2.66 4.77
C LYS A 98 13.22 1.55 5.74
N ASN A 99 14.17 0.69 5.42
CA ASN A 99 14.64 -0.32 6.37
C ASN A 99 15.43 0.36 7.53
N PRO A 100 15.83 -0.37 8.59
CA PRO A 100 16.60 0.21 9.70
C PRO A 100 17.95 0.83 9.31
N GLN A 101 18.54 0.40 8.19
CA GLN A 101 19.78 0.94 7.62
C GLN A 101 19.55 2.25 6.86
N GLY A 102 18.29 2.57 6.54
CA GLY A 102 17.89 3.76 5.81
C GLY A 102 17.65 3.53 4.32
N ASP A 103 17.84 2.31 3.82
CA ASP A 103 17.64 1.96 2.41
C ASP A 103 16.15 1.97 2.07
N ARG A 104 15.85 2.28 0.81
CA ARG A 104 14.50 2.36 0.28
C ARG A 104 14.03 0.98 -0.18
N GLU A 105 12.92 0.53 0.39
CA GLU A 105 12.31 -0.76 0.07
C GLU A 105 10.82 -0.56 -0.22
N VAL A 106 10.24 -1.44 -1.03
CA VAL A 106 8.81 -1.40 -1.36
C VAL A 106 8.25 -2.81 -1.43
N VAL A 107 7.06 -3.00 -0.88
CA VAL A 107 6.29 -4.22 -1.06
C VAL A 107 5.20 -3.96 -2.10
N MET A 108 5.21 -4.71 -3.18
CA MET A 108 4.20 -4.59 -4.24
C MET A 108 2.90 -5.29 -3.84
N SER A 109 1.80 -4.78 -4.36
CA SER A 109 0.47 -5.28 -4.07
C SER A 109 0.09 -6.51 -4.88
N ILE A 110 -0.85 -7.27 -4.34
CA ILE A 110 -1.60 -8.29 -5.07
C ILE A 110 -3.04 -7.81 -5.08
N MET A 111 -3.46 -7.18 -6.18
CA MET A 111 -4.76 -6.51 -6.26
C MET A 111 -5.90 -7.53 -6.20
N HIS A 112 -6.93 -7.23 -5.39
CA HIS A 112 -8.09 -8.10 -5.25
C HIS A 112 -8.94 -8.15 -6.54
N SER A 113 -9.07 -7.00 -7.21
CA SER A 113 -9.79 -6.91 -8.49
C SER A 113 -8.85 -7.24 -9.66
N GLU A 114 -9.29 -8.14 -10.55
CA GLU A 114 -8.56 -8.48 -11.78
C GLU A 114 -8.31 -7.25 -12.67
N HIS A 115 -9.22 -6.27 -12.68
CA HIS A 115 -9.07 -5.05 -13.48
C HIS A 115 -7.88 -4.19 -13.06
N ARG A 116 -7.45 -4.29 -11.80
CA ARG A 116 -6.38 -3.46 -11.23
C ARG A 116 -5.03 -4.15 -11.16
N LYS A 117 -4.97 -5.48 -11.33
CA LYS A 117 -3.68 -6.21 -11.35
C LYS A 117 -2.70 -5.72 -12.42
N PRO A 118 -3.14 -5.35 -13.65
CA PRO A 118 -2.23 -4.83 -14.68
C PRO A 118 -1.56 -3.49 -14.33
N GLU A 119 -2.04 -2.76 -13.31
CA GLU A 119 -1.47 -1.48 -12.87
C GLU A 119 -0.14 -1.67 -12.12
N VAL A 120 0.02 -2.78 -11.38
CA VAL A 120 1.13 -3.00 -10.44
C VAL A 120 2.51 -2.94 -11.12
N PRO A 121 2.74 -3.55 -12.30
CA PRO A 121 4.05 -3.51 -12.97
C PRO A 121 4.53 -2.10 -13.32
N TYR A 122 3.64 -1.17 -13.68
CA TYR A 122 4.03 0.21 -14.00
C TYR A 122 4.46 0.99 -12.76
N ILE A 123 3.81 0.75 -11.62
CA ILE A 123 4.22 1.31 -10.34
C ILE A 123 5.56 0.70 -9.90
N GLU A 124 5.75 -0.60 -10.10
CA GLU A 124 6.99 -1.31 -9.81
C GLU A 124 8.17 -0.75 -10.61
N GLU A 125 7.99 -0.54 -11.92
CA GLU A 125 9.01 0.04 -12.80
C GLU A 125 9.46 1.41 -12.30
N TRP A 126 8.52 2.24 -11.85
CA TRP A 126 8.88 3.52 -11.23
C TRP A 126 9.76 3.31 -9.99
N TYR A 127 9.39 2.43 -9.06
CA TYR A 127 10.21 2.16 -7.87
C TYR A 127 11.61 1.64 -8.22
N LEU A 128 11.72 0.74 -9.19
CA LEU A 128 13.00 0.24 -9.69
C LEU A 128 13.86 1.38 -10.26
N SER A 129 13.26 2.28 -11.06
CA SER A 129 13.94 3.46 -11.61
C SER A 129 14.44 4.42 -10.52
N GLN A 130 13.80 4.44 -9.35
CA GLN A 130 14.17 5.25 -8.19
C GLN A 130 15.15 4.52 -7.24
N GLY A 131 15.61 3.32 -7.61
CA GLY A 131 16.59 2.55 -6.82
C GLY A 131 16.01 1.88 -5.57
N TYR A 132 14.70 1.65 -5.52
CA TYR A 132 14.10 0.89 -4.42
C TYR A 132 14.40 -0.61 -4.58
N THR A 133 14.61 -1.28 -3.45
CA THR A 133 14.53 -2.75 -3.43
C THR A 133 13.06 -3.16 -3.45
N VAL A 134 12.67 -3.95 -4.44
CA VAL A 134 11.29 -4.40 -4.63
C VAL A 134 11.09 -5.78 -3.99
N HIS A 135 9.96 -5.94 -3.28
CA HIS A 135 9.54 -7.18 -2.67
C HIS A 135 8.14 -7.57 -3.13
N HIS A 136 7.96 -8.85 -3.48
CA HIS A 136 6.65 -9.41 -3.79
C HIS A 136 6.17 -10.29 -2.63
N PRO A 137 4.91 -10.14 -2.17
CA PRO A 137 4.34 -11.04 -1.19
C PRO A 137 4.27 -12.49 -1.73
N GLY A 138 4.45 -13.48 -0.85
CA GLY A 138 4.37 -14.88 -1.25
C GLY A 138 2.96 -15.32 -1.66
N TYR A 139 2.73 -15.47 -2.98
CA TYR A 139 1.43 -15.83 -3.58
C TYR A 139 0.79 -17.13 -3.08
N LYS A 140 1.57 -18.06 -2.50
CA LYS A 140 1.05 -19.32 -1.94
C LYS A 140 0.22 -19.12 -0.67
N VAL A 141 0.36 -17.97 -0.01
CA VAL A 141 -0.26 -17.69 1.30
C VAL A 141 -1.03 -16.38 1.29
N ILE A 142 -0.56 -15.41 0.51
CA ILE A 142 -1.16 -14.08 0.41
C ILE A 142 -1.95 -14.01 -0.89
N ARG A 143 -3.27 -14.08 -0.76
CA ARG A 143 -4.20 -13.95 -1.89
C ARG A 143 -4.27 -12.52 -2.40
N ASP A 144 -4.47 -11.56 -1.49
CA ASP A 144 -4.72 -10.16 -1.81
C ASP A 144 -4.02 -9.24 -0.79
N PHE A 145 -3.42 -8.15 -1.28
CA PHE A 145 -2.82 -7.08 -0.49
C PHE A 145 -2.84 -5.78 -1.30
N GLU A 146 -3.52 -4.73 -0.82
CA GLU A 146 -3.66 -3.45 -1.53
C GLU A 146 -2.87 -2.30 -0.88
N GLY A 147 -1.61 -2.58 -0.54
CA GLY A 147 -0.57 -1.58 -0.28
C GLY A 147 -0.93 -0.54 0.78
N MET A 148 -0.57 0.72 0.52
CA MET A 148 -0.88 1.85 1.40
C MET A 148 -2.38 2.18 1.51
N GLY A 149 -3.21 1.65 0.60
CA GLY A 149 -4.66 1.76 0.70
C GLY A 149 -5.23 1.04 1.93
N ASP A 150 -4.62 -0.10 2.28
CA ASP A 150 -5.04 -0.96 3.40
C ASP A 150 -4.02 -1.00 4.56
N ALA A 151 -2.80 -0.50 4.36
CA ALA A 151 -1.75 -0.51 5.38
C ALA A 151 -1.02 0.82 5.51
N ILE A 152 -1.05 1.47 6.68
CA ILE A 152 -0.46 2.80 6.87
C ILE A 152 0.54 2.79 8.03
N TRP A 153 1.73 3.36 7.81
CA TRP A 153 2.71 3.55 8.86
C TRP A 153 2.24 4.62 9.87
N HIS A 154 2.42 4.35 11.15
CA HIS A 154 2.26 5.36 12.18
C HIS A 154 3.32 6.47 11.98
N PRO A 155 2.93 7.75 12.01
CA PRO A 155 3.87 8.85 11.82
C PRO A 155 5.06 8.75 12.78
N GLY A 156 6.28 8.72 12.22
CA GLY A 156 7.51 8.74 13.01
C GLY A 156 7.88 7.41 13.69
N ARG A 157 7.13 6.32 13.50
CA ARG A 157 7.35 5.04 14.20
C ARG A 157 7.19 3.84 13.28
N ARG A 158 7.97 2.77 13.53
CA ARG A 158 7.88 1.47 12.85
C ARG A 158 6.70 0.63 13.34
N LEU A 159 5.51 1.21 13.25
CA LEU A 159 4.23 0.62 13.58
C LEU A 159 3.35 0.68 12.34
N LEU A 160 2.91 -0.47 11.84
CA LEU A 160 2.03 -0.53 10.67
C LEU A 160 0.60 -0.81 11.11
N TRP A 161 -0.34 0.01 10.66
CA TRP A 161 -1.78 -0.19 10.85
C TRP A 161 -2.34 -0.89 9.62
N GLY A 162 -2.92 -2.08 9.80
CA GLY A 162 -3.47 -2.89 8.71
C GLY A 162 -4.98 -3.09 8.81
N GLY A 163 -5.68 -2.84 7.70
CA GLY A 163 -7.05 -3.26 7.45
C GLY A 163 -7.09 -4.58 6.69
N TYR A 164 -8.09 -5.42 6.95
CA TYR A 164 -8.32 -6.66 6.21
C TYR A 164 -9.81 -7.00 6.14
N GLY A 165 -10.20 -7.81 5.15
CA GLY A 165 -11.55 -8.40 5.05
C GLY A 165 -12.24 -8.16 3.71
N PHE A 166 -12.14 -6.95 3.15
CA PHE A 166 -12.71 -6.63 1.84
C PHE A 166 -11.69 -6.76 0.71
N ARG A 167 -10.51 -6.12 0.85
CA ARG A 167 -9.47 -6.09 -0.18
C ARG A 167 -8.25 -6.90 0.24
N SER A 168 -7.53 -6.49 1.29
CA SER A 168 -6.39 -7.27 1.80
C SER A 168 -6.82 -8.46 2.67
N CYS A 169 -6.08 -9.57 2.56
CA CYS A 169 -6.29 -10.76 3.39
C CYS A 169 -5.45 -10.73 4.67
N LEU A 170 -5.93 -11.36 5.75
CA LEU A 170 -5.21 -11.38 7.04
C LEU A 170 -3.79 -11.97 6.95
N PRO A 171 -3.48 -12.95 6.08
CA PRO A 171 -2.10 -13.40 5.87
C PRO A 171 -1.17 -12.38 5.22
N ALA A 172 -1.69 -11.38 4.51
CA ALA A 172 -0.89 -10.29 3.94
C ALA A 172 -0.20 -9.47 5.02
N MET A 173 -0.86 -9.32 6.16
CA MET A 173 -0.37 -8.45 7.23
C MET A 173 0.94 -9.01 7.81
N PRO A 174 1.99 -8.19 7.95
CA PRO A 174 3.30 -8.65 8.41
C PRO A 174 3.25 -9.40 9.74
N ARG A 175 3.67 -10.67 9.76
CA ARG A 175 3.63 -11.55 10.95
C ARG A 175 5.02 -11.87 11.49
N ALA A 176 5.07 -12.12 12.80
CA ALA A 176 6.21 -12.69 13.47
C ALA A 176 6.29 -14.16 13.07
N PRO A 177 7.49 -14.71 12.87
CA PRO A 177 7.62 -16.15 12.80
C PRO A 177 7.13 -16.74 14.14
N THR A 178 6.05 -17.51 14.09
CA THR A 178 5.54 -18.24 15.24
C THR A 178 6.42 -19.47 15.48
N GLY A 179 7.55 -19.33 16.16
CA GLY A 179 8.25 -20.38 16.94
C GLY A 179 8.53 -21.77 16.33
N ARG A 180 8.23 -22.05 15.06
CA ARG A 180 8.55 -23.29 14.36
C ARG A 180 9.42 -22.94 13.18
N THR A 181 10.72 -23.07 13.37
CA THR A 181 11.69 -23.12 12.29
C THR A 181 11.42 -24.37 11.47
N TYR A 182 10.90 -24.23 10.25
CA TYR A 182 10.91 -25.31 9.26
C TYR A 182 12.13 -25.16 8.37
N SER A 183 12.93 -26.23 8.35
CA SER A 183 14.24 -26.34 7.70
C SER A 183 14.16 -26.21 6.18
N SER A 184 15.20 -25.60 5.62
CA SER A 184 15.48 -25.40 4.21
C SER A 184 15.51 -26.71 3.42
N ARG A 185 14.51 -26.89 2.56
CA ARG A 185 14.48 -27.62 1.28
C ARG A 185 13.01 -27.58 0.86
N GLU A 186 12.71 -27.05 -0.32
CA GLU A 186 11.38 -26.64 -0.81
C GLU A 186 10.97 -25.19 -0.47
N GLY A 187 10.58 -24.44 -1.50
CA GLY A 187 10.46 -22.98 -1.53
C GLY A 187 9.72 -22.35 -0.34
N VAL A 188 10.43 -21.48 0.36
CA VAL A 188 10.05 -20.91 1.67
C VAL A 188 8.86 -19.95 1.56
N LEU A 189 7.86 -20.23 2.39
CA LEU A 189 6.67 -19.41 2.68
C LEU A 189 7.10 -18.13 3.41
N THR A 190 6.91 -16.96 2.82
CA THR A 190 7.36 -15.69 3.44
C THR A 190 6.21 -14.69 3.55
N PRO A 191 5.77 -14.31 4.78
CA PRO A 191 4.90 -13.15 4.98
C PRO A 191 5.64 -11.87 4.59
N ILE A 192 4.94 -10.74 4.42
CA ILE A 192 5.59 -9.44 4.21
C ILE A 192 6.57 -9.19 5.36
N ARG A 193 7.88 -9.19 5.07
CA ARG A 193 8.95 -8.99 6.06
C ARG A 193 9.49 -7.58 5.92
N CYS A 194 8.95 -6.63 6.69
CA CYS A 194 9.67 -5.37 6.97
C CYS A 194 10.44 -5.56 8.28
N SER A 195 11.77 -5.41 8.24
CA SER A 195 12.64 -5.60 9.40
C SER A 195 12.36 -4.57 10.51
N GLY A 196 12.40 -5.02 11.77
CA GLY A 196 12.27 -4.15 12.95
C GLY A 196 10.89 -3.56 13.24
N MET A 197 9.82 -4.10 12.66
CA MET A 197 8.45 -3.55 12.76
C MET A 197 7.58 -4.26 13.82
N ARG A 198 6.47 -3.63 14.23
CA ARG A 198 5.27 -4.29 14.79
C ARG A 198 4.03 -3.91 13.95
N ALA A 199 3.07 -4.82 13.82
CA ALA A 199 1.84 -4.60 13.05
C ALA A 199 0.60 -4.64 13.96
N LEU A 200 -0.21 -3.59 13.92
CA LEU A 200 -1.52 -3.53 14.55
C LEU A 200 -2.58 -3.75 13.49
N ILE A 201 -3.43 -4.74 13.70
CA ILE A 201 -4.53 -5.08 12.83
C ILE A 201 -5.82 -4.84 13.61
N SER A 202 -6.81 -4.21 13.00
CA SER A 202 -8.15 -4.15 13.60
C SER A 202 -9.19 -4.77 12.68
N SER A 203 -10.00 -5.67 13.23
CA SER A 203 -11.23 -6.15 12.59
C SER A 203 -12.34 -5.08 12.58
N SER A 204 -12.18 -3.99 13.35
CA SER A 204 -13.09 -2.86 13.38
C SER A 204 -12.74 -1.76 12.37
N LEU A 205 -11.58 -1.84 11.71
CA LEU A 205 -11.27 -1.06 10.50
C LEU A 205 -11.98 -1.66 9.27
N ARG A 206 -13.25 -2.06 9.44
CA ARG A 206 -14.18 -2.12 8.32
C ARG A 206 -14.39 -0.67 7.91
N ARG A 207 -13.49 -0.13 7.08
CA ARG A 207 -13.87 0.97 6.23
C ARG A 207 -15.07 0.43 5.45
N LYS A 208 -16.27 0.93 5.75
CA LYS A 208 -17.29 1.02 4.71
C LYS A 208 -16.54 1.64 3.55
N SER A 209 -16.51 0.93 2.43
CA SER A 209 -15.98 1.40 1.17
C SER A 209 -16.23 2.92 1.09
N PHE A 210 -15.15 3.70 1.09
CA PHE A 210 -15.23 5.09 0.65
C PHE A 210 -15.38 5.11 -0.86
#